data_AF-A0A928H483-F1
#
_entry.id   AF-A0A928H483-F1
#
_cell.length_a   1.000
_cell.length_b   1.000
_cell.length_c   1.000
_cell.angle_alpha   90.00
_cell.angle_beta   90.00
_cell.angle_gamma   90.00
#
_symmetry.space_group_name_H-M   'P 1'
#
loop_
_entity.id
_entity.type
_entity.pdbx_description
1 polymer ?
#
loop_
_entity_poly.entity_id
_entity_poly.type
_entity_poly.pdbx_seq_one_letter_code
_entity_poly.pdbx_strand_id
1 'polypeptide(L)'
;MKETKKEIQFPCRWEFRLFAAMETLDKTQAAAIELGKSRNLDFEISIGESSASGKYTALRAACQVGSIEQARELAGELGKLEGVRFLL
;
A
#
# COMPACT_ATOMS: atom_id res chain seq x y z
N MET A 1 1.53 -28.97 -15.39
CA MET A 1 0.83 -27.83 -16.03
C MET A 1 1.82 -26.68 -16.06
N LYS A 2 2.15 -26.13 -17.24
CA LYS A 2 2.99 -24.92 -17.31
C LYS A 2 2.14 -23.76 -16.81
N GLU A 3 2.43 -23.25 -15.62
CA GLU A 3 1.89 -21.96 -15.18
C GLU A 3 2.39 -20.90 -16.16
N THR A 4 1.52 -20.47 -17.05
CA THR A 4 1.73 -19.26 -17.84
C THR A 4 1.78 -18.11 -16.84
N LYS A 5 3.00 -17.68 -16.49
CA LYS A 5 3.20 -16.40 -15.78
C LYS A 5 2.50 -15.35 -16.62
N LYS A 6 1.36 -14.85 -16.15
CA LYS A 6 0.72 -13.68 -16.74
C LYS A 6 1.72 -12.54 -16.58
N GLU A 7 2.26 -12.08 -17.71
CA GLU A 7 3.15 -10.94 -17.72
C GLU A 7 2.33 -9.70 -17.35
N ILE A 8 2.78 -8.98 -16.32
CA ILE A 8 2.14 -7.74 -15.90
C ILE A 8 2.54 -6.66 -16.90
N GLN A 9 1.56 -6.04 -17.56
CA GLN A 9 1.79 -4.91 -18.44
C GLN A 9 1.80 -3.62 -17.63
N PHE A 10 2.77 -2.76 -17.88
CA PHE A 10 2.90 -1.44 -17.25
C PHE A 10 2.66 -0.32 -18.28
N PRO A 11 2.15 0.85 -17.87
CA PRO A 11 1.76 1.19 -16.50
C PRO A 11 0.47 0.49 -16.08
N CYS A 12 0.37 0.10 -14.81
CA CYS A 12 -0.83 -0.51 -14.26
C CYS A 12 -1.22 0.12 -12.93
N ARG A 13 -2.48 -0.06 -12.55
CA ARG A 13 -2.95 0.30 -11.22
C ARG A 13 -2.51 -0.78 -10.24
N TRP A 14 -1.72 -0.40 -9.24
CA TRP A 14 -1.25 -1.28 -8.18
C TRP A 14 -1.92 -0.89 -6.86
N GLU A 15 -2.36 -1.87 -6.08
CA GLU A 15 -2.92 -1.67 -4.74
C GLU A 15 -1.96 -2.27 -3.71
N PHE A 16 -1.52 -1.44 -2.77
CA PHE A 16 -0.83 -1.89 -1.56
C PHE A 16 -1.83 -1.95 -0.42
N ARG A 17 -1.79 -3.02 0.37
CA ARG A 17 -2.63 -3.17 1.55
C ARG A 17 -1.76 -3.12 2.80
N LEU A 18 -1.79 -1.99 3.47
CA LEU A 18 -1.10 -1.79 4.74
C LEU A 18 -2.04 -2.18 5.89
N PHE A 19 -1.55 -2.93 6.86
CA PHE A 19 -2.27 -3.18 8.10
C PHE A 19 -1.68 -2.31 9.20
N ALA A 20 -2.45 -1.32 9.63
CA ALA A 20 -2.05 -0.39 10.68
C ALA A 20 -2.77 -0.73 11.99
N ALA A 21 -2.14 -0.45 13.13
CA ALA A 21 -2.84 -0.45 14.41
C ALA A 21 -3.89 0.67 14.43
N MET A 22 -5.05 0.43 15.03
CA MET A 22 -6.14 1.40 15.06
C MET A 22 -5.72 2.74 15.70
N GLU A 23 -4.87 2.69 16.72
CA GLU A 23 -4.31 3.86 17.42
C GLU A 23 -3.40 4.75 16.55
N THR A 24 -2.80 4.20 15.49
CA THR A 24 -1.90 4.92 14.58
C THR A 24 -2.49 5.07 13.17
N LEU A 25 -3.74 4.64 12.94
CA LEU A 25 -4.33 4.59 11.60
C LEU A 25 -4.29 5.94 10.89
N ASP A 26 -4.69 7.02 11.58
CA ASP A 26 -4.69 8.37 11.03
C ASP A 26 -3.29 8.83 10.64
N LYS A 27 -2.29 8.52 11.47
CA LYS A 27 -0.88 8.83 11.19
C LYS A 27 -0.36 8.03 9.99
N THR A 28 -0.67 6.73 9.93
CA THR A 28 -0.27 5.88 8.82
C THR A 28 -0.91 6.36 7.51
N GLN A 29 -2.19 6.75 7.54
CA GLN A 29 -2.87 7.33 6.40
C GLN A 29 -2.22 8.63 5.92
N ALA A 30 -1.96 9.57 6.83
CA ALA A 30 -1.28 10.82 6.49
C ALA A 30 0.11 10.58 5.91
N ALA A 31 0.88 9.67 6.51
CA ALA A 31 2.23 9.34 6.05
C ALA A 31 2.21 8.68 4.66
N ALA A 32 1.23 7.83 4.36
CA ALA A 32 1.05 7.24 3.04
C ALA A 32 0.72 8.32 1.99
N ILE A 33 -0.16 9.28 2.30
CA ILE A 33 -0.49 10.40 1.42
C ILE A 33 0.76 11.26 1.14
N GLU A 34 1.51 11.60 2.17
CA GLU A 34 2.74 12.40 2.03
C GLU A 34 3.82 11.65 1.22
N LEU A 35 3.94 10.34 1.41
CA LEU A 35 4.83 9.51 0.57
C LEU A 35 4.42 9.59 -0.90
N GLY A 36 3.12 9.46 -1.21
CA GLY A 36 2.60 9.60 -2.58
C GLY A 36 2.98 10.94 -3.20
N LYS A 37 2.72 12.05 -2.49
CA LYS A 37 3.10 13.39 -2.93
C LYS A 37 4.60 13.52 -3.18
N SER A 38 5.44 13.00 -2.27
CA SER A 38 6.90 13.06 -2.42
C SER A 38 7.42 12.32 -3.66
N ARG A 39 6.69 11.29 -4.11
CA ARG A 39 6.99 10.49 -5.29
C ARG A 39 6.26 10.97 -6.54
N ASN A 40 5.52 12.08 -6.46
CA ASN A 40 4.63 12.57 -7.51
C ASN A 40 3.64 11.49 -7.98
N LEU A 41 3.13 10.70 -7.03
CA LEU A 41 2.13 9.66 -7.22
C LEU A 41 0.84 10.07 -6.52
N ASP A 42 -0.28 9.92 -7.23
CA ASP A 42 -1.60 10.10 -6.65
C ASP A 42 -2.03 8.79 -5.98
N PHE A 43 -1.92 8.73 -4.65
CA PHE A 43 -2.40 7.59 -3.87
C PHE A 43 -3.87 7.77 -3.54
N GLU A 44 -4.70 6.89 -4.10
CA GLU A 44 -6.07 6.71 -3.67
C GLU A 44 -6.08 5.87 -2.38
N ILE A 45 -6.20 6.55 -1.24
CA ILE A 45 -6.25 5.91 0.07
C ILE A 45 -7.69 5.60 0.47
N SER A 46 -7.95 4.36 0.88
CA SER A 46 -9.23 3.95 1.47
C SER A 46 -9.04 3.06 2.69
N ILE A 47 -9.92 3.21 3.68
CA ILE A 47 -9.95 2.36 4.87
C ILE A 47 -10.76 1.12 4.52
N GLY A 48 -10.14 -0.05 4.69
CA GLY A 48 -10.74 -1.36 4.49
C GLY A 48 -11.23 -1.97 5.80
N GLU A 49 -11.30 -3.30 5.83
CA GLU A 49 -11.82 -4.04 6.96
C GLU A 49 -10.87 -3.98 8.18
N SER A 50 -11.48 -3.93 9.36
CA SER A 50 -10.78 -4.13 10.62
C SER A 50 -10.64 -5.63 10.93
N SER A 51 -9.55 -5.99 11.60
CA SER A 51 -9.36 -7.33 12.17
C SER A 51 -10.48 -7.69 13.14
N ALA A 52 -10.75 -8.98 13.33
CA ALA A 52 -11.76 -9.47 14.27
C ALA A 52 -11.56 -8.98 15.72
N SER A 53 -10.33 -8.65 16.11
CA SER A 53 -10.02 -8.10 17.44
C SER A 53 -10.15 -6.58 17.53
N GLY A 54 -10.41 -5.88 16.41
CA GLY A 54 -10.42 -4.43 16.33
C GLY A 54 -9.04 -3.76 16.44
N LYS A 55 -7.97 -4.52 16.66
CA LYS A 55 -6.63 -3.96 16.90
C LYS A 55 -5.98 -3.41 15.64
N TYR A 56 -6.27 -4.00 14.48
CA TYR A 56 -5.70 -3.62 13.20
C TYR A 56 -6.79 -3.27 12.19
N THR A 57 -6.49 -2.35 11.30
CA THR A 57 -7.34 -1.98 10.18
C THR A 57 -6.52 -1.94 8.90
N ALA A 58 -7.09 -2.48 7.83
CA ALA A 58 -6.49 -2.41 6.51
C ALA A 58 -6.62 -0.98 5.95
N LEU A 59 -5.52 -0.42 5.46
CA LEU A 59 -5.45 0.78 4.66
C LEU A 59 -5.04 0.35 3.25
N ARG A 60 -5.87 0.65 2.25
CA ARG A 60 -5.54 0.40 0.84
C ARG A 60 -4.97 1.67 0.24
N ALA A 61 -3.78 1.56 -0.34
CA ALA A 61 -3.13 2.64 -1.08
C ALA A 61 -2.98 2.20 -2.53
N ALA A 62 -3.77 2.77 -3.44
CA ALA A 62 -3.70 2.45 -4.85
C ALA A 62 -3.06 3.59 -5.65
N CYS A 63 -2.14 3.27 -6.57
CA CYS A 63 -1.56 4.25 -7.50
C CYS A 63 -1.27 3.61 -8.86
N GLN A 64 -0.96 4.43 -9.86
CA GLN A 64 -0.30 3.97 -11.07
C GLN A 64 1.17 3.69 -10.80
N VAL A 65 1.65 2.53 -11.26
CA VAL A 65 3.09 2.19 -11.29
C VAL A 65 3.52 1.93 -12.73
N GLY A 66 4.70 2.41 -13.10
CA GLY A 66 5.31 2.23 -14.42
C GLY A 66 6.21 1.00 -14.52
N SER A 67 6.58 0.38 -13.40
CA SER A 67 7.40 -0.84 -13.39
C SER A 67 7.20 -1.65 -12.10
N ILE A 68 7.68 -2.89 -12.12
CA ILE A 68 7.68 -3.76 -10.94
C ILE A 68 8.71 -3.29 -9.90
N GLU A 69 9.82 -2.70 -10.34
CA GLU A 69 10.84 -2.11 -9.48
C GLU A 69 10.25 -0.95 -8.67
N GLN A 70 9.51 -0.06 -9.32
CA GLN A 70 8.81 1.04 -8.64
C GLN A 70 7.82 0.50 -7.60
N ALA A 71 7.05 -0.54 -7.94
CA ALA A 71 6.13 -1.16 -6.99
C ALA A 71 6.85 -1.74 -5.76
N ARG A 72 8.03 -2.37 -5.97
CA ARG A 72 8.86 -2.91 -4.88
C ARG A 72 9.47 -1.82 -3.99
N GLU A 73 9.95 -0.74 -4.59
CA GLU A 73 10.46 0.42 -3.86
C GLU A 73 9.36 1.03 -2.98
N LEU A 74 8.18 1.29 -3.56
CA LEU A 74 7.02 1.80 -2.82
C LEU A 74 6.60 0.84 -1.70
N ALA A 75 6.57 -0.47 -1.94
CA ALA A 75 6.29 -1.45 -0.89
C ALA A 75 7.29 -1.37 0.28
N GLY A 76 8.58 -1.17 -0.04
CA GLY A 76 9.64 -1.02 0.97
C GLY A 76 9.55 0.27 1.78
N GLU A 77 9.07 1.36 1.17
CA GLU A 77 8.85 2.65 1.86
C GLU A 77 7.57 2.63 2.69
N LEU A 78 6.47 2.15 2.11
CA LEU A 78 5.18 1.97 2.79
C LEU A 78 5.30 1.05 4.00
N GLY A 79 6.08 -0.04 3.88
CA GLY A 79 6.32 -0.97 4.98
C GLY A 79 7.14 -0.38 6.14
N LYS A 80 7.80 0.76 5.96
CA LYS A 80 8.58 1.47 7.00
C LYS A 80 7.78 2.58 7.68
N LEU A 81 6.56 2.87 7.22
CA LEU A 81 5.74 3.92 7.81
C LEU A 81 5.37 3.58 9.26
N GLU A 82 5.35 4.59 10.12
CA GLU A 82 4.92 4.44 11.52
C GLU A 82 3.50 3.88 11.57
N GLY A 83 3.32 2.81 12.35
CA GLY A 83 2.04 2.15 12.55
C GLY A 83 1.75 0.97 11.63
N VAL A 84 2.49 0.82 10.51
CA VAL A 84 2.36 -0.34 9.62
C VAL A 84 2.97 -1.57 10.28
N ARG A 85 2.20 -2.65 10.37
CA ARG A 85 2.63 -3.93 10.92
C ARG A 85 2.86 -4.97 9.84
N PHE A 86 2.03 -4.95 8.80
CA PHE A 86 2.11 -5.86 7.67
C PHE A 86 1.74 -5.09 6.39
N LEU A 87 2.35 -5.49 5.28
CA LEU A 87 2.04 -4.96 3.95
C LEU A 87 1.86 -6.14 2.98
N LEU A 88 0.82 -6.07 2.16
CA LEU A 88 0.52 -7.01 1.08
C LEU A 88 0.44 -6.28 -0.27
#